data_AF-A0AAV1PSR6-F1
#
_entry.id   AF-A0AAV1PSR6-F1
#
_cell.length_a   1.000
_cell.length_b   1.000
_cell.length_c   1.000
_cell.angle_alpha   90.00
_cell.angle_beta   90.00
_cell.angle_gamma   90.00
#
_symmetry.space_group_name_H-M   'P 1'
#
loop_
_entity.id
_entity.type
_entity.pdbx_description
1 polymer ?
#
loop_
_entity_poly.entity_id
_entity_poly.type
_entity_poly.pdbx_seq_one_letter_code
_entity_poly.pdbx_strand_id
1 'polypeptide(L)'
;MRRLMSSTKWPPTRTGTGILSPQPEENPHWWNANMVFIPYCSSDVWSGATTKTEQSDYAFMGSLIIKEVVNELLTKGLDNAKVLLLAGSSAGGTGVLLNVDQVAEQMESQGHRGVQVRGLADSGWFLDNKQYKFTDCLDTISCAPTEAIKRGIRYWGGLVPESCRQAHVGEEWNCFFGYKVYPTLKSPVFVVQWLFDEAQLTVDNIHLTGQPVHEGQWRYIQSLGQELRSTLRDVPAMFAPACLSHELITRSYWMDIQVKGTSLPRALHCWDRSLQDINNNTTINGSHGNHNHQKHKTPPMRGCPLHLIDSCPWPHCNPSCPTIRDQLTGQEMSVIQFLKHMGFDVQKMAQQQGMDPRKLLGMLSNGN
;
A
#
# COMPACT_ATOMS: atom_id res chain seq x y z
N MET A 1 -18.28 -14.33 -0.11
CA MET A 1 -17.79 -13.13 0.62
C MET A 1 -18.87 -12.04 0.78
N ARG A 2 -20.09 -12.37 1.24
CA ARG A 2 -21.24 -11.43 1.26
C ARG A 2 -21.00 -10.14 2.07
N ARG A 3 -20.14 -10.19 3.10
CA ARG A 3 -19.77 -9.02 3.94
C ARG A 3 -19.10 -7.88 3.16
N LEU A 4 -18.49 -8.18 2.02
CA LEU A 4 -17.80 -7.23 1.13
C LEU A 4 -18.73 -6.61 0.08
N MET A 5 -20.02 -6.91 0.14
CA MET A 5 -21.04 -6.46 -0.82
C MET A 5 -22.33 -6.00 -0.14
N SER A 6 -22.38 -6.00 1.21
CA SER A 6 -23.59 -5.66 1.96
C SER A 6 -23.28 -5.34 3.41
N SER A 7 -23.92 -4.30 3.93
CA SER A 7 -23.89 -3.89 5.33
C SER A 7 -24.85 -4.65 6.24
N THR A 8 -25.74 -5.49 5.69
CA THR A 8 -26.83 -6.18 6.42
C THR A 8 -26.39 -7.04 7.60
N LYS A 9 -25.13 -7.47 7.65
CA LYS A 9 -24.57 -8.31 8.72
C LYS A 9 -23.35 -7.67 9.40
N TRP A 10 -23.18 -6.36 9.26
CA TRP A 10 -22.09 -5.67 9.95
C TRP A 10 -22.37 -5.62 11.45
N PRO A 11 -21.35 -5.90 12.30
CA PRO A 11 -21.49 -5.68 13.72
C PRO A 11 -21.63 -4.18 14.01
N PRO A 12 -22.32 -3.80 15.10
CA PRO A 12 -22.49 -2.39 15.47
C PRO A 12 -21.18 -1.74 15.92
N THR A 13 -20.20 -2.54 16.34
CA THR A 13 -18.89 -2.06 16.81
C THR A 13 -17.77 -2.89 16.19
N ARG A 14 -16.59 -2.28 16.11
CA ARG A 14 -15.35 -2.92 15.66
C ARG A 14 -14.18 -2.41 16.48
N THR A 15 -13.34 -3.31 16.95
CA THR A 15 -12.09 -2.96 17.63
C THR A 15 -11.06 -2.50 16.61
N GLY A 16 -10.49 -1.32 16.81
CA GLY A 16 -9.36 -0.83 16.01
C GLY A 16 -8.08 -1.58 16.35
N THR A 17 -7.28 -1.90 15.33
CA THR A 17 -6.01 -2.63 15.45
C THR A 17 -4.94 -1.94 14.61
N GLY A 18 -3.67 -2.19 14.92
CA GLY A 18 -2.52 -1.54 14.31
C GLY A 18 -2.63 -0.01 14.40
N ILE A 19 -2.57 0.66 13.25
CA ILE A 19 -2.70 2.11 13.13
C ILE A 19 -4.04 2.69 13.63
N LEU A 20 -5.08 1.86 13.74
CA LEU A 20 -6.39 2.24 14.28
C LEU A 20 -6.55 1.93 15.78
N SER A 21 -5.54 1.30 16.40
CA SER A 21 -5.60 0.95 17.82
C SER A 21 -5.54 2.23 18.68
N PRO A 22 -6.36 2.33 19.73
CA PRO A 22 -6.29 3.42 20.71
C PRO A 22 -5.22 3.18 21.79
N GLN A 23 -4.53 2.04 21.75
CA GLN A 23 -3.49 1.70 22.74
C GLN A 23 -2.13 2.25 22.28
N PRO A 24 -1.44 3.09 23.07
CA PRO A 24 -0.11 3.60 22.73
C PRO A 24 0.92 2.48 22.49
N GLU A 25 0.76 1.33 23.15
CA GLU A 25 1.64 0.18 23.02
C GLU A 25 1.53 -0.48 21.65
N GLU A 26 0.39 -0.36 20.97
CA GLU A 26 0.14 -0.88 19.61
C GLU A 26 0.22 0.23 18.55
N ASN A 27 -0.05 1.48 18.91
CA ASN A 27 -0.07 2.63 18.02
C ASN A 27 0.69 3.83 18.63
N PRO A 28 2.03 3.83 18.56
CA PRO A 28 2.85 4.73 19.38
C PRO A 28 2.69 6.22 19.06
N HIS A 29 2.22 6.57 17.86
CA HIS A 29 2.17 7.95 17.40
C HIS A 29 0.76 8.50 17.21
N TRP A 30 -0.19 7.70 16.76
CA TRP A 30 -1.53 8.16 16.40
C TRP A 30 -2.65 7.52 17.24
N TRP A 31 -2.34 6.85 18.35
CA TRP A 31 -3.35 6.21 19.22
C TRP A 31 -4.48 7.15 19.65
N ASN A 32 -4.19 8.45 19.79
CA ASN A 32 -5.15 9.47 20.22
C ASN A 32 -5.78 10.26 19.05
N ALA A 33 -5.66 9.78 17.81
CA ALA A 33 -6.36 10.37 16.66
C ALA A 33 -7.85 10.00 16.66
N ASN A 34 -8.66 10.78 15.93
CA ASN A 34 -10.02 10.37 15.62
C ASN A 34 -9.98 9.21 14.60
N MET A 35 -10.44 8.03 15.01
CA MET A 35 -10.38 6.83 14.19
C MET A 35 -11.68 6.58 13.42
N VAL A 36 -11.56 6.39 12.10
CA VAL A 36 -12.69 6.04 11.22
C VAL A 36 -12.31 4.80 10.42
N PHE A 37 -13.18 3.79 10.44
CA PHE A 37 -13.05 2.61 9.60
C PHE A 37 -14.22 2.57 8.62
N ILE A 38 -13.93 2.65 7.32
CA ILE A 38 -14.94 2.56 6.26
C ILE A 38 -14.89 1.14 5.68
N PRO A 39 -15.89 0.28 5.93
CA PRO A 39 -15.84 -1.09 5.43
C PRO A 39 -16.03 -1.11 3.90
N TYR A 40 -15.23 -1.93 3.23
CA TYR A 40 -15.32 -2.10 1.78
C TYR A 40 -16.55 -2.94 1.40
N CYS A 41 -17.59 -2.31 0.85
CA CYS A 41 -18.81 -2.95 0.37
C CYS A 41 -19.10 -2.79 -1.11
N SER A 42 -18.27 -2.05 -1.84
CA SER A 42 -18.56 -1.62 -3.20
C SER A 42 -17.94 -2.52 -4.28
N SER A 43 -16.94 -3.35 -3.94
CA SER A 43 -16.31 -4.31 -4.89
C SER A 43 -15.69 -3.67 -6.15
N ASP A 44 -15.36 -2.38 -6.10
CA ASP A 44 -14.92 -1.54 -7.24
C ASP A 44 -13.57 -0.82 -7.01
N VAL A 45 -12.72 -1.34 -6.13
CA VAL A 45 -11.45 -0.72 -5.72
C VAL A 45 -11.61 0.78 -5.33
N TRP A 46 -12.75 1.14 -4.74
CA TRP A 46 -13.09 2.52 -4.37
C TRP A 46 -13.18 3.51 -5.54
N SER A 47 -13.39 3.03 -6.77
CA SER A 47 -13.45 3.87 -7.98
C SER A 47 -14.87 4.18 -8.44
N GLY A 48 -15.84 3.31 -8.15
CA GLY A 48 -17.17 3.38 -8.76
C GLY A 48 -17.96 4.62 -8.34
N ALA A 49 -18.76 5.12 -9.30
CA ALA A 49 -19.75 6.17 -9.10
C ALA A 49 -21.13 5.83 -9.70
N THR A 50 -21.42 4.54 -9.86
CA THR A 50 -22.64 4.04 -10.49
C THR A 50 -23.64 3.55 -9.43
N THR A 51 -24.82 4.16 -9.41
CA THR A 51 -25.96 3.71 -8.57
C THR A 51 -26.62 2.46 -9.13
N LYS A 52 -27.31 1.69 -8.28
CA LYS A 52 -28.17 0.60 -8.75
C LYS A 52 -29.32 1.14 -9.61
N THR A 53 -29.57 0.51 -10.74
CA THR A 53 -30.72 0.78 -11.63
C THR A 53 -31.56 -0.49 -11.79
N GLU A 54 -32.70 -0.41 -12.47
CA GLU A 54 -33.49 -1.61 -12.81
C GLU A 54 -32.73 -2.58 -13.73
N GLN A 55 -31.74 -2.06 -14.48
CA GLN A 55 -30.90 -2.81 -15.41
C GLN A 55 -29.57 -3.27 -14.80
N SER A 56 -29.26 -2.89 -13.54
CA SER A 56 -28.02 -3.31 -12.87
C SER A 56 -28.28 -4.09 -11.58
N ASP A 57 -27.62 -5.23 -11.44
CA ASP A 57 -27.78 -6.10 -10.27
C ASP A 57 -27.13 -5.51 -9.00
N TYR A 58 -26.05 -4.72 -9.19
CA TYR A 58 -25.20 -4.17 -8.14
C TYR A 58 -24.99 -2.65 -8.29
N ALA A 59 -24.71 -1.98 -7.18
CA ALA A 59 -24.19 -0.62 -7.15
C ALA A 59 -22.68 -0.65 -6.93
N PHE A 60 -21.95 0.20 -7.67
CA PHE A 60 -20.51 0.39 -7.55
C PHE A 60 -20.28 1.85 -7.19
N MET A 61 -20.21 2.14 -5.89
CA MET A 61 -20.26 3.50 -5.35
C MET A 61 -19.08 3.83 -4.45
N GLY A 62 -17.95 3.15 -4.60
CA GLY A 62 -16.80 3.29 -3.70
C GLY A 62 -16.29 4.73 -3.56
N SER A 63 -16.14 5.46 -4.67
CA SER A 63 -15.70 6.87 -4.62
C SER A 63 -16.76 7.77 -3.97
N LEU A 64 -18.05 7.50 -4.25
CA LEU A 64 -19.16 8.23 -3.63
C LEU A 64 -19.30 7.94 -2.13
N ILE A 65 -19.02 6.72 -1.68
CA ILE A 65 -19.01 6.36 -0.25
C ILE A 65 -17.94 7.18 0.48
N ILE A 66 -16.73 7.29 -0.06
CA ILE A 66 -15.66 8.12 0.55
C ILE A 66 -16.12 9.57 0.64
N LYS A 67 -16.66 10.12 -0.46
CA LYS A 67 -17.17 11.49 -0.51
C LYS A 67 -18.23 11.74 0.57
N GLU A 68 -19.19 10.83 0.71
CA GLU A 68 -20.29 11.02 1.67
C GLU A 68 -19.84 10.83 3.12
N VAL A 69 -18.93 9.90 3.40
CA VAL A 69 -18.34 9.77 4.74
C VAL A 69 -17.62 11.06 5.13
N VAL A 70 -16.86 11.69 4.22
CA VAL A 70 -16.22 12.98 4.49
C VAL A 70 -17.26 14.06 4.78
N ASN A 71 -18.34 14.15 3.98
CA ASN A 71 -19.44 15.10 4.22
C ASN A 71 -20.06 14.94 5.61
N GLU A 72 -20.38 13.71 6.01
CA GLU A 72 -20.96 13.45 7.32
C GLU A 72 -19.99 13.78 8.46
N LEU A 73 -18.70 13.47 8.31
CA LEU A 73 -17.68 13.71 9.32
C LEU A 73 -17.39 15.20 9.54
N LEU A 74 -17.58 16.05 8.52
CA LEU A 74 -17.48 17.51 8.69
C LEU A 74 -18.43 18.02 9.79
N THR A 75 -19.63 17.43 9.89
CA THR A 75 -20.59 17.76 10.96
C THR A 75 -20.25 17.15 12.32
N LYS A 76 -19.22 16.29 12.37
CA LYS A 76 -18.79 15.53 13.55
C LYS A 76 -17.39 15.91 14.03
N GLY A 77 -16.87 17.07 13.61
CA GLY A 77 -15.61 17.63 14.08
C GLY A 77 -14.44 17.57 13.10
N LEU A 78 -14.62 16.97 11.91
CA LEU A 78 -13.57 16.96 10.87
C LEU A 78 -13.27 18.37 10.34
N ASP A 79 -14.23 19.28 10.41
CA ASP A 79 -14.11 20.70 10.09
C ASP A 79 -12.99 21.41 10.88
N ASN A 80 -12.69 20.93 12.09
CA ASN A 80 -11.67 21.44 12.99
C ASN A 80 -10.33 20.69 12.90
N ALA A 81 -10.20 19.73 11.98
CA ALA A 81 -8.99 18.94 11.85
C ALA A 81 -7.79 19.78 11.36
N LYS A 82 -6.58 19.36 11.72
CA LYS A 82 -5.34 19.91 11.13
C LYS A 82 -4.84 19.05 9.98
N VAL A 83 -5.03 17.74 10.11
CA VAL A 83 -4.60 16.72 9.15
C VAL A 83 -5.73 15.72 9.00
N LEU A 84 -6.07 15.39 7.76
CA LEU A 84 -6.92 14.26 7.39
C LEU A 84 -6.01 13.26 6.67
N LEU A 85 -5.75 12.11 7.30
CA LEU A 85 -4.99 11.03 6.68
C LEU A 85 -5.97 9.99 6.11
N LEU A 86 -6.05 9.89 4.79
CA LEU A 86 -6.77 8.82 4.12
C LEU A 86 -5.83 7.61 4.01
N ALA A 87 -6.13 6.54 4.75
CA ALA A 87 -5.33 5.33 4.80
C ALA A 87 -6.13 4.11 4.31
N GLY A 88 -5.46 3.16 3.67
CA GLY A 88 -6.09 1.93 3.20
C GLY A 88 -5.09 0.83 2.90
N SER A 89 -5.53 -0.42 3.07
CA SER A 89 -4.76 -1.63 2.76
C SER A 89 -5.35 -2.37 1.55
N SER A 90 -4.50 -3.06 0.77
CA SER A 90 -4.92 -3.87 -0.39
C SER A 90 -5.66 -3.01 -1.43
N ALA A 91 -6.85 -3.43 -1.88
CA ALA A 91 -7.72 -2.61 -2.73
C ALA A 91 -8.04 -1.23 -2.12
N GLY A 92 -8.06 -1.11 -0.79
CA GLY A 92 -8.15 0.17 -0.09
C GLY A 92 -6.92 1.05 -0.27
N GLY A 93 -5.72 0.46 -0.35
CA GLY A 93 -4.48 1.17 -0.65
C GLY A 93 -4.48 1.77 -2.05
N THR A 94 -4.95 1.01 -3.06
CA THR A 94 -5.20 1.55 -4.40
C THR A 94 -6.30 2.62 -4.36
N GLY A 95 -7.35 2.41 -3.56
CA GLY A 95 -8.41 3.39 -3.33
C GLY A 95 -7.92 4.73 -2.77
N VAL A 96 -6.91 4.73 -1.89
CA VAL A 96 -6.23 5.96 -1.43
C VAL A 96 -5.64 6.71 -2.61
N LEU A 97 -4.89 6.04 -3.48
CA LEU A 97 -4.26 6.66 -4.65
C LEU A 97 -5.30 7.25 -5.62
N LEU A 98 -6.47 6.61 -5.74
CA LEU A 98 -7.54 7.06 -6.62
C LEU A 98 -8.36 8.24 -6.04
N ASN A 99 -8.43 8.38 -4.72
CA ASN A 99 -9.38 9.32 -4.09
C ASN A 99 -8.73 10.43 -3.25
N VAL A 100 -7.44 10.36 -2.92
CA VAL A 100 -6.80 11.32 -2.01
C VAL A 100 -6.92 12.77 -2.49
N ASP A 101 -6.68 13.02 -3.79
CA ASP A 101 -6.79 14.37 -4.36
C ASP A 101 -8.25 14.83 -4.46
N GLN A 102 -9.19 13.92 -4.71
CA GLN A 102 -10.61 14.25 -4.70
C GLN A 102 -11.10 14.65 -3.30
N VAL A 103 -10.61 13.99 -2.26
CA VAL A 103 -10.89 14.37 -0.86
C VAL A 103 -10.26 15.74 -0.55
N ALA A 104 -9.04 16.01 -1.02
CA ALA A 104 -8.42 17.33 -0.88
C ALA A 104 -9.26 18.43 -1.54
N GLU A 105 -9.66 18.23 -2.80
CA GLU A 105 -10.50 19.17 -3.55
C GLU A 105 -11.89 19.35 -2.91
N GLN A 106 -12.46 18.28 -2.34
CA GLN A 106 -13.71 18.34 -1.58
C GLN A 106 -13.55 19.22 -0.33
N MET A 107 -12.50 19.02 0.48
CA MET A 107 -12.25 19.84 1.67
C MET A 107 -12.04 21.31 1.31
N GLU A 108 -11.28 21.60 0.24
CA GLU A 108 -11.05 22.97 -0.24
C GLU A 108 -12.34 23.65 -0.73
N SER A 109 -13.15 22.94 -1.52
CA SER A 109 -14.41 23.47 -2.07
C SER A 109 -15.46 23.75 -1.01
N GLN A 110 -15.43 23.04 0.12
CA GLN A 110 -16.30 23.26 1.27
C GLN A 110 -15.73 24.28 2.29
N GLY A 111 -14.62 24.95 1.96
CA GLY A 111 -14.06 26.03 2.78
C GLY A 111 -13.05 25.59 3.85
N HIS A 112 -12.68 24.31 3.90
CA HIS A 112 -11.78 23.75 4.91
C HIS A 112 -10.31 23.71 4.45
N ARG A 113 -9.83 24.81 3.86
CA ARG A 113 -8.46 24.92 3.29
C ARG A 113 -7.32 24.76 4.31
N GLY A 114 -7.63 24.87 5.62
CA GLY A 114 -6.66 24.67 6.69
C GLY A 114 -6.38 23.18 7.00
N VAL A 115 -7.22 22.27 6.51
CA VAL A 115 -7.06 20.83 6.73
C VAL A 115 -6.11 20.25 5.69
N GLN A 116 -4.99 19.68 6.14
CA GLN A 116 -4.05 19.01 5.24
C GLN A 116 -4.51 17.59 4.95
N VAL A 117 -4.92 17.33 3.71
CA VAL A 117 -5.23 15.96 3.25
C VAL A 117 -3.94 15.23 2.84
N ARG A 118 -3.77 14.00 3.32
CA ARG A 118 -2.60 13.15 3.07
C ARG A 118 -3.05 11.71 2.79
N GLY A 119 -2.23 10.94 2.07
CA GLY A 119 -2.51 9.53 1.76
C GLY A 119 -1.54 8.56 2.42
N LEU A 120 -2.03 7.40 2.86
CA LEU A 120 -1.23 6.24 3.24
C LEU A 120 -1.73 5.00 2.50
N ALA A 121 -1.02 4.60 1.45
CA ALA A 121 -1.37 3.47 0.61
C ALA A 121 -0.55 2.24 1.02
N ASP A 122 -1.20 1.26 1.67
CA ASP A 122 -0.60 -0.01 2.08
C ASP A 122 -1.01 -1.14 1.13
N SER A 123 -0.02 -1.86 0.58
CA SER A 123 -0.23 -3.05 -0.25
C SER A 123 -1.17 -2.80 -1.45
N GLY A 124 -1.18 -1.56 -1.94
CA GLY A 124 -2.04 -1.09 -3.04
C GLY A 124 -1.26 -0.70 -4.30
N TRP A 125 0.04 -0.97 -4.32
CA TRP A 125 0.95 -0.66 -5.43
C TRP A 125 1.22 -1.93 -6.24
N PHE A 126 0.40 -2.16 -7.26
CA PHE A 126 0.50 -3.32 -8.16
C PHE A 126 1.30 -2.99 -9.43
N LEU A 127 1.80 -4.04 -10.07
CA LEU A 127 2.37 -4.03 -11.41
C LEU A 127 1.35 -4.61 -12.41
N ASP A 128 1.33 -4.02 -13.60
CA ASP A 128 0.62 -4.50 -14.80
C ASP A 128 1.54 -5.40 -15.66
N ASN A 129 2.29 -6.26 -14.99
CA ASN A 129 3.23 -7.20 -15.57
C ASN A 129 2.53 -8.39 -16.25
N LYS A 130 3.31 -9.16 -17.01
CA LYS A 130 2.84 -10.41 -17.60
C LYS A 130 2.82 -11.48 -16.51
N GLN A 131 1.72 -12.22 -16.41
CA GLN A 131 1.61 -13.37 -15.52
C GLN A 131 2.71 -14.40 -15.78
N TYR A 132 3.11 -15.15 -14.75
CA TYR A 132 4.05 -16.25 -14.91
C TYR A 132 3.48 -17.37 -15.78
N LYS A 133 2.22 -17.73 -15.54
CA LYS A 133 1.43 -18.65 -16.37
C LYS A 133 0.18 -17.92 -16.84
N PHE A 134 0.05 -17.77 -18.14
CA PHE A 134 -1.15 -17.19 -18.74
C PHE A 134 -2.40 -17.97 -18.35
N THR A 135 -3.44 -17.25 -17.98
CA THR A 135 -4.79 -17.77 -17.76
C THR A 135 -5.81 -16.88 -18.44
N ASP A 136 -6.85 -17.51 -18.98
CA ASP A 136 -8.01 -16.77 -19.44
C ASP A 136 -8.68 -16.07 -18.25
N CYS A 137 -9.08 -14.81 -18.44
CA CYS A 137 -9.76 -14.03 -17.41
C CYS A 137 -11.22 -14.48 -17.26
N LEU A 138 -11.42 -15.66 -16.68
CA LEU A 138 -12.73 -16.24 -16.37
C LEU A 138 -13.11 -16.05 -14.90
N ASP A 139 -12.11 -16.01 -14.02
CA ASP A 139 -12.25 -15.87 -12.58
C ASP A 139 -11.42 -14.70 -12.06
N THR A 140 -11.94 -13.99 -11.05
CA THR A 140 -11.36 -12.73 -10.56
C THR A 140 -9.93 -12.89 -10.03
N ILE A 141 -9.63 -14.05 -9.45
CA ILE A 141 -8.37 -14.30 -8.74
C ILE A 141 -7.21 -14.58 -9.72
N SER A 142 -7.49 -15.24 -10.84
CA SER A 142 -6.50 -15.64 -11.85
C SER A 142 -6.44 -14.70 -13.05
N CYS A 143 -7.33 -13.69 -13.11
CA CYS A 143 -7.33 -12.71 -14.18
C CYS A 143 -6.10 -11.80 -14.09
N ALA A 144 -5.40 -11.63 -15.22
CA ALA A 144 -4.26 -10.73 -15.30
C ALA A 144 -4.64 -9.30 -14.84
N PRO A 145 -3.77 -8.60 -14.09
CA PRO A 145 -4.10 -7.30 -13.47
C PRO A 145 -4.69 -6.30 -14.47
N THR A 146 -4.06 -6.17 -15.63
CA THR A 146 -4.47 -5.24 -16.69
C THR A 146 -5.88 -5.55 -17.22
N GLU A 147 -6.18 -6.82 -17.46
CA GLU A 147 -7.47 -7.24 -18.00
C GLU A 147 -8.58 -7.09 -16.96
N ALA A 148 -8.29 -7.44 -15.70
CA ALA A 148 -9.20 -7.27 -14.58
C ALA A 148 -9.64 -5.81 -14.43
N ILE A 149 -8.68 -4.87 -14.43
CA ILE A 149 -8.99 -3.44 -14.31
C ILE A 149 -9.66 -2.88 -15.57
N LYS A 150 -9.23 -3.27 -16.78
CA LYS A 150 -9.89 -2.84 -18.04
C LYS A 150 -11.37 -3.22 -18.08
N ARG A 151 -11.72 -4.40 -17.59
CA ARG A 151 -13.12 -4.83 -17.43
C ARG A 151 -13.81 -4.10 -16.28
N GLY A 152 -13.14 -4.04 -15.12
CA GLY A 152 -13.65 -3.43 -13.91
C GLY A 152 -14.04 -1.97 -14.09
N ILE A 153 -13.14 -1.13 -14.60
CA ILE A 153 -13.38 0.31 -14.76
C ILE A 153 -14.65 0.60 -15.59
N ARG A 154 -14.91 -0.19 -16.63
CA ARG A 154 -16.13 -0.08 -17.44
C ARG A 154 -17.37 -0.55 -16.70
N TYR A 155 -17.26 -1.69 -16.02
CA TYR A 155 -18.37 -2.29 -15.29
C TYR A 155 -18.82 -1.46 -14.08
N TRP A 156 -17.87 -0.80 -13.41
CA TRP A 156 -18.12 -0.02 -12.20
C TRP A 156 -18.50 1.44 -12.47
N GLY A 157 -18.31 1.92 -13.71
CA GLY A 157 -18.29 3.37 -13.99
C GLY A 157 -17.20 4.05 -13.15
N GLY A 158 -15.99 3.48 -13.19
CA GLY A 158 -14.88 3.86 -12.33
C GLY A 158 -14.35 5.26 -12.65
N LEU A 159 -14.20 6.07 -11.61
CA LEU A 159 -13.52 7.35 -11.63
C LEU A 159 -12.05 7.17 -11.27
N VAL A 160 -11.20 8.00 -11.87
CA VAL A 160 -9.76 8.09 -11.58
C VAL A 160 -9.36 9.55 -11.42
N PRO A 161 -8.23 9.87 -10.75
CA PRO A 161 -7.79 11.26 -10.58
C PRO A 161 -7.70 12.00 -11.91
N GLU A 162 -8.20 13.23 -11.95
CA GLU A 162 -8.28 14.01 -13.19
C GLU A 162 -6.92 14.19 -13.87
N SER A 163 -5.88 14.50 -13.08
CA SER A 163 -4.51 14.64 -13.57
C SER A 163 -3.99 13.36 -14.23
N CYS A 164 -4.29 12.20 -13.65
CA CYS A 164 -3.94 10.90 -14.23
C CYS A 164 -4.76 10.58 -15.49
N ARG A 165 -6.07 10.87 -15.47
CA ARG A 165 -6.95 10.71 -16.63
C ARG A 165 -6.42 11.47 -17.84
N GLN A 166 -5.98 12.71 -17.62
CA GLN A 166 -5.41 13.55 -18.69
C GLN A 166 -4.06 13.03 -19.19
N ALA A 167 -3.28 12.37 -18.34
CA ALA A 167 -2.02 11.73 -18.75
C ALA A 167 -2.23 10.42 -19.55
N HIS A 168 -3.39 9.77 -19.39
CA HIS A 168 -3.70 8.45 -19.97
C HIS A 168 -5.07 8.43 -20.67
N VAL A 169 -5.35 9.42 -21.52
CA VAL A 169 -6.64 9.55 -22.22
C VAL A 169 -6.97 8.30 -23.04
N GLY A 170 -8.14 7.71 -22.80
CA GLY A 170 -8.62 6.49 -23.46
C GLY A 170 -8.04 5.19 -22.88
N GLU A 171 -7.12 5.29 -21.91
CA GLU A 171 -6.51 4.17 -21.21
C GLU A 171 -6.51 4.41 -19.69
N GLU A 172 -7.63 4.89 -19.16
CA GLU A 172 -7.78 5.31 -17.76
C GLU A 172 -7.51 4.19 -16.74
N TRP A 173 -7.59 2.92 -17.17
CA TRP A 173 -7.16 1.76 -16.39
C TRP A 173 -5.71 1.86 -15.91
N ASN A 174 -4.84 2.61 -16.60
CA ASN A 174 -3.47 2.91 -16.18
C ASN A 174 -3.41 3.54 -14.79
N CYS A 175 -4.42 4.33 -14.41
CA CYS A 175 -4.46 5.06 -13.14
C CYS A 175 -4.70 4.18 -11.91
N PHE A 176 -5.00 2.89 -12.08
CA PHE A 176 -5.08 1.92 -10.98
C PHE A 176 -3.71 1.38 -10.58
N PHE A 177 -2.66 1.63 -11.36
CA PHE A 177 -1.31 1.17 -11.08
C PHE A 177 -0.51 2.28 -10.41
N GLY A 178 -0.02 2.01 -9.20
CA GLY A 178 0.56 3.03 -8.32
C GLY A 178 1.65 3.86 -8.98
N TYR A 179 2.56 3.21 -9.72
CA TYR A 179 3.68 3.87 -10.39
C TYR A 179 3.28 4.79 -11.55
N LYS A 180 2.06 4.66 -12.07
CA LYS A 180 1.51 5.52 -13.13
C LYS A 180 0.70 6.68 -12.56
N VAL A 181 -0.09 6.44 -11.52
CA VAL A 181 -0.91 7.48 -10.89
C VAL A 181 -0.10 8.38 -9.95
N TYR A 182 0.85 7.83 -9.19
CA TYR A 182 1.60 8.56 -8.16
C TYR A 182 2.28 9.85 -8.65
N PRO A 183 2.94 9.89 -9.82
CA PRO A 183 3.56 11.12 -10.34
C PRO A 183 2.57 12.26 -10.62
N THR A 184 1.28 11.96 -10.72
CA THR A 184 0.21 12.92 -11.02
C THR A 184 -0.51 13.44 -9.78
N LEU A 185 -0.25 12.85 -8.61
CA LEU A 185 -0.91 13.20 -7.35
C LEU A 185 -0.39 14.54 -6.82
N LYS A 186 -1.30 15.36 -6.31
CA LYS A 186 -1.00 16.64 -5.67
C LYS A 186 -0.76 16.46 -4.17
N SER A 187 -1.56 15.59 -3.54
CA SER A 187 -1.49 15.33 -2.10
C SER A 187 -0.26 14.50 -1.75
N PRO A 188 0.40 14.73 -0.60
CA PRO A 188 1.51 13.90 -0.17
C PRO A 188 1.00 12.50 0.20
N VAL A 189 1.62 11.46 -0.38
CA VAL A 189 1.28 10.06 -0.14
C VAL A 189 2.51 9.28 0.34
N PHE A 190 2.35 8.57 1.45
CA PHE A 190 3.29 7.56 1.93
C PHE A 190 2.90 6.18 1.38
N VAL A 191 3.85 5.45 0.80
CA VAL A 191 3.62 4.12 0.21
C VAL A 191 4.20 3.02 1.09
N VAL A 192 3.38 2.05 1.49
CA VAL A 192 3.81 0.83 2.17
C VAL A 192 3.58 -0.33 1.23
N GLN A 193 4.63 -1.07 0.87
CA GLN A 193 4.49 -2.14 -0.12
C GLN A 193 5.47 -3.29 0.13
N TRP A 194 4.94 -4.51 0.24
CA TRP A 194 5.77 -5.71 0.24
C TRP A 194 6.42 -5.90 -1.13
N LEU A 195 7.74 -6.13 -1.18
CA LEU A 195 8.43 -6.40 -2.46
C LEU A 195 7.97 -7.69 -3.13
N PHE A 196 7.38 -8.61 -2.36
CA PHE A 196 6.81 -9.86 -2.83
C PHE A 196 5.38 -9.99 -2.30
N ASP A 197 4.50 -9.09 -2.69
CA ASP A 197 3.11 -9.07 -2.22
C ASP A 197 2.33 -10.32 -2.66
N GLU A 198 1.59 -10.95 -1.74
CA GLU A 198 0.84 -12.18 -2.03
C GLU A 198 -0.30 -11.95 -3.03
N ALA A 199 -0.97 -10.80 -3.00
CA ALA A 199 -2.03 -10.49 -3.95
C ALA A 199 -1.46 -10.30 -5.35
N GLN A 200 -0.31 -9.63 -5.48
CA GLN A 200 0.41 -9.51 -6.77
C GLN A 200 0.79 -10.88 -7.32
N LEU A 201 1.39 -11.76 -6.51
CA LEU A 201 1.74 -13.12 -6.93
C LEU A 201 0.50 -13.94 -7.32
N THR A 202 -0.61 -13.75 -6.63
CA THR A 202 -1.87 -14.43 -6.93
C THR A 202 -2.39 -14.05 -8.31
N VAL A 203 -2.44 -12.74 -8.63
CA VAL A 203 -2.87 -12.27 -9.96
C VAL A 203 -1.85 -12.55 -11.06
N ASP A 204 -0.58 -12.82 -10.70
CA ASP A 204 0.46 -13.34 -11.59
C ASP A 204 0.41 -14.86 -11.79
N ASN A 205 -0.62 -15.51 -11.22
CA ASN A 205 -0.85 -16.96 -11.27
C ASN A 205 0.31 -17.77 -10.66
N ILE A 206 0.80 -17.30 -9.52
CA ILE A 206 1.79 -17.96 -8.67
C ILE A 206 1.10 -18.35 -7.37
N HIS A 207 0.99 -19.66 -7.14
CA HIS A 207 0.48 -20.23 -5.89
C HIS A 207 1.61 -20.96 -5.17
N LEU A 208 1.84 -20.61 -3.91
CA LEU A 208 2.89 -21.19 -3.09
C LEU A 208 2.26 -22.27 -2.20
N THR A 209 2.04 -23.45 -2.79
CA THR A 209 1.23 -24.54 -2.21
C THR A 209 2.06 -25.59 -1.44
N GLY A 210 3.17 -25.17 -0.85
CA GLY A 210 4.08 -26.05 -0.10
C GLY A 210 4.90 -27.03 -0.96
N GLN A 211 4.68 -27.08 -2.28
CA GLN A 211 5.53 -27.81 -3.23
C GLN A 211 6.81 -27.00 -3.56
N PRO A 212 7.94 -27.67 -3.86
CA PRO A 212 9.14 -27.01 -4.34
C PRO A 212 8.86 -26.15 -5.59
N VAL A 213 9.12 -24.85 -5.48
CA VAL A 213 9.03 -23.88 -6.57
C VAL A 213 10.08 -24.21 -7.61
N HIS A 214 9.66 -24.28 -8.87
CA HIS A 214 10.55 -24.54 -9.99
C HIS A 214 11.49 -23.35 -10.24
N GLU A 215 12.68 -23.62 -10.79
CA GLU A 215 13.70 -22.57 -11.01
C GLU A 215 13.18 -21.38 -11.83
N GLY A 216 12.33 -21.62 -12.84
CA GLY A 216 11.71 -20.55 -13.63
C GLY A 216 10.76 -19.67 -12.82
N GLN A 217 9.96 -20.26 -11.94
CA GLN A 217 9.05 -19.53 -11.05
C GLN A 217 9.84 -18.75 -9.99
N TRP A 218 10.93 -19.32 -9.46
CA TRP A 218 11.83 -18.61 -8.56
C TRP A 218 12.45 -17.36 -9.21
N ARG A 219 12.98 -17.49 -10.44
CA ARG A 219 13.51 -16.34 -11.20
C ARG A 219 12.45 -15.27 -11.45
N TYR A 220 11.22 -15.68 -11.75
CA TYR A 220 10.11 -14.74 -11.92
C TYR A 220 9.87 -13.93 -10.64
N ILE A 221 9.81 -14.58 -9.47
CA ILE A 221 9.61 -13.91 -8.18
C ILE A 221 10.76 -12.93 -7.89
N GLN A 222 12.00 -13.31 -8.20
CA GLN A 222 13.14 -12.40 -8.07
C GLN A 222 13.03 -11.20 -9.02
N SER A 223 12.60 -11.39 -10.27
CA SER A 223 12.35 -10.30 -11.22
C SER A 223 11.26 -9.35 -10.71
N LEU A 224 10.16 -9.89 -10.19
CA LEU A 224 9.06 -9.12 -9.63
C LEU A 224 9.56 -8.17 -8.53
N GLY A 225 10.36 -8.66 -7.57
CA GLY A 225 10.92 -7.81 -6.52
C GLY A 225 11.85 -6.72 -7.06
N GLN A 226 12.60 -7.00 -8.13
CA GLN A 226 13.45 -6.01 -8.80
C GLN A 226 12.64 -4.94 -9.54
N GLU A 227 11.61 -5.35 -10.27
CA GLU A 227 10.68 -4.48 -10.99
C GLU A 227 9.94 -3.58 -10.00
N LEU A 228 9.36 -4.14 -8.94
CA LEU A 228 8.64 -3.37 -7.92
C LEU A 228 9.56 -2.34 -7.27
N ARG A 229 10.77 -2.75 -6.87
CA ARG A 229 11.79 -1.82 -6.35
C ARG A 229 12.14 -0.71 -7.33
N SER A 230 12.19 -1.01 -8.63
CA SER A 230 12.49 0.00 -9.66
C SER A 230 11.40 1.07 -9.73
N THR A 231 10.13 0.67 -9.63
CA THR A 231 8.99 1.61 -9.65
C THR A 231 8.94 2.51 -8.42
N LEU A 232 9.46 2.03 -7.28
CA LEU A 232 9.46 2.78 -6.03
C LEU A 232 10.68 3.71 -5.86
N ARG A 233 11.64 3.69 -6.79
CA ARG A 233 12.92 4.42 -6.68
C ARG A 233 12.74 5.92 -6.41
N ASP A 234 11.79 6.53 -7.11
CA ASP A 234 11.55 7.98 -7.07
C ASP A 234 10.44 8.37 -6.08
N VAL A 235 9.92 7.42 -5.30
CA VAL A 235 8.91 7.65 -4.25
C VAL A 235 9.62 8.12 -2.97
N PRO A 236 9.50 9.39 -2.56
CA PRO A 236 10.31 9.94 -1.47
C PRO A 236 9.95 9.42 -0.07
N ALA A 237 8.67 9.08 0.14
CA ALA A 237 8.14 8.60 1.43
C ALA A 237 7.55 7.21 1.24
N MET A 238 8.29 6.18 1.66
CA MET A 238 7.93 4.79 1.44
C MET A 238 8.59 3.81 2.41
N PHE A 239 7.94 2.66 2.57
CA PHE A 239 8.39 1.52 3.38
C PHE A 239 8.16 0.22 2.60
N ALA A 240 9.23 -0.38 2.11
CA ALA A 240 9.21 -1.53 1.21
C ALA A 240 10.15 -2.67 1.66
N PRO A 241 9.71 -3.47 2.65
CA PRO A 241 10.44 -4.65 3.11
C PRO A 241 10.39 -5.81 2.11
N ALA A 242 11.45 -6.61 2.09
CA ALA A 242 11.63 -7.79 1.24
C ALA A 242 11.01 -9.06 1.86
N CYS A 243 9.70 -9.01 2.11
CA CYS A 243 8.92 -10.12 2.68
C CYS A 243 7.85 -10.61 1.71
N LEU A 244 7.46 -11.87 1.87
CA LEU A 244 6.23 -12.41 1.29
C LEU A 244 5.10 -12.19 2.31
N SER A 245 4.22 -11.24 2.05
CA SER A 245 3.07 -10.97 2.92
C SER A 245 2.04 -10.12 2.18
N HIS A 246 0.93 -9.81 2.86
CA HIS A 246 -0.09 -8.91 2.35
C HIS A 246 -0.77 -8.13 3.48
N GLU A 247 -0.86 -6.80 3.29
CA GLU A 247 -1.32 -5.81 4.27
C GLU A 247 -0.43 -5.72 5.51
N LEU A 248 -0.28 -4.52 6.06
CA LEU A 248 0.55 -4.27 7.23
C LEU A 248 -0.12 -3.35 8.25
N ILE A 249 -0.67 -2.21 7.83
CA ILE A 249 -0.97 -1.09 8.75
C ILE A 249 -2.03 -1.40 9.82
N THR A 250 -2.88 -2.42 9.62
CA THR A 250 -3.91 -2.84 10.59
C THR A 250 -3.58 -4.15 11.30
N ARG A 251 -2.39 -4.73 11.05
CA ARG A 251 -1.94 -5.97 11.68
C ARG A 251 -1.39 -5.68 13.08
N SER A 252 -1.52 -6.63 13.99
CA SER A 252 -0.97 -6.51 15.36
C SER A 252 0.56 -6.42 15.37
N TYR A 253 1.24 -7.08 14.42
CA TYR A 253 2.70 -7.10 14.28
C TYR A 253 3.26 -5.92 13.46
N TRP A 254 2.46 -4.88 13.16
CA TRP A 254 2.90 -3.81 12.25
C TRP A 254 4.09 -2.97 12.74
N MET A 255 4.36 -3.03 14.06
CA MET A 255 5.50 -2.37 14.68
C MET A 255 6.80 -3.19 14.58
N ASP A 256 6.69 -4.50 14.36
CA ASP A 256 7.81 -5.44 14.42
C ASP A 256 8.65 -5.39 13.14
N ILE A 257 8.01 -5.05 12.02
CA ILE A 257 8.65 -4.99 10.70
C ILE A 257 9.56 -3.79 10.62
N GLN A 258 10.82 -4.02 10.22
CA GLN A 258 11.84 -3.00 10.11
C GLN A 258 12.55 -3.05 8.76
N VAL A 259 12.86 -1.88 8.22
CA VAL A 259 13.77 -1.76 7.07
C VAL A 259 14.92 -0.87 7.52
N LYS A 260 16.16 -1.36 7.36
CA LYS A 260 17.38 -0.66 7.81
C LYS A 260 17.29 -0.19 9.28
N GLY A 261 16.74 -1.04 10.16
CA GLY A 261 16.58 -0.77 11.59
C GLY A 261 15.50 0.27 11.95
N THR A 262 14.67 0.68 11.00
CA THR A 262 13.55 1.63 11.22
C THR A 262 12.24 0.89 11.06
N SER A 263 11.34 0.95 12.05
CA SER A 263 10.00 0.39 11.97
C SER A 263 9.04 1.28 11.17
N LEU A 264 7.94 0.71 10.66
CA LEU A 264 6.92 1.48 9.94
C LEU A 264 6.32 2.63 10.76
N PRO A 265 5.89 2.45 12.03
CA PRO A 265 5.38 3.57 12.84
C PRO A 265 6.39 4.71 12.97
N ARG A 266 7.68 4.38 13.14
CA ARG A 266 8.75 5.38 13.21
C ARG A 266 8.91 6.12 11.88
N ALA A 267 8.85 5.42 10.75
CA ALA A 267 8.92 6.04 9.43
C ALA A 267 7.76 7.00 9.17
N LEU A 268 6.53 6.63 9.57
CA LEU A 268 5.35 7.50 9.48
C LEU A 268 5.47 8.73 10.37
N HIS A 269 6.00 8.59 11.58
CA HIS A 269 6.29 9.73 12.45
C HIS A 269 7.33 10.68 11.85
N CYS A 270 8.38 10.15 11.24
CA CYS A 270 9.36 10.94 10.50
C CYS A 270 8.72 11.70 9.34
N TRP A 271 7.82 11.04 8.62
CA TRP A 271 7.10 11.66 7.51
C TRP A 271 6.20 12.79 7.98
N ASP A 272 5.41 12.59 9.03
CA ASP A 272 4.57 13.65 9.61
C ASP A 272 5.39 14.87 10.01
N ARG A 273 6.50 14.67 10.73
CA ARG A 273 7.43 15.75 11.08
C ARG A 273 7.99 16.49 9.86
N SER A 274 8.38 15.76 8.81
CA SER A 274 8.90 16.37 7.59
C SER A 274 7.90 17.31 6.90
N LEU A 275 6.60 16.99 6.98
CA LEU A 275 5.54 17.83 6.42
C LEU A 275 5.21 19.02 7.32
N GLN A 276 5.34 18.87 8.64
CA GLN A 276 5.19 19.98 9.58
C GLN A 276 6.29 21.03 9.40
N ASP A 277 7.54 20.62 9.22
CA ASP A 277 8.68 21.53 9.01
C ASP A 277 8.54 22.34 7.73
N ILE A 278 8.03 21.73 6.64
CA ILE A 278 7.75 22.43 5.38
C ILE A 278 6.74 23.57 5.61
N ASN A 279 5.68 23.34 6.39
CA ASN A 279 4.66 24.35 6.67
C ASN A 279 5.15 25.47 7.61
N ASN A 280 6.01 25.14 8.58
CA ASN A 280 6.59 26.15 9.47
C ASN A 280 7.56 27.06 8.70
N ASN A 281 8.31 26.52 7.74
CA ASN A 281 9.22 27.34 6.92
C ASN A 281 8.49 28.23 5.91
N THR A 282 7.36 27.79 5.34
CA THR A 282 6.55 28.62 4.44
C THR A 282 5.86 29.77 5.18
N THR A 283 5.47 29.57 6.45
CA THR A 283 4.88 30.63 7.28
C THR A 283 5.89 31.67 7.76
N ILE A 284 7.14 31.29 8.07
CA ILE A 284 8.21 32.23 8.45
C ILE A 284 8.66 33.10 7.27
N ASN A 285 8.76 32.55 6.06
CA ASN A 285 9.18 33.31 4.88
C ASN A 285 8.08 34.20 4.28
N GLY A 286 6.84 34.13 4.77
CA GLY A 286 5.74 35.00 4.38
C GLY A 286 5.80 36.42 4.96
N SER A 287 6.78 36.73 5.80
CA SER A 287 6.90 38.04 6.48
C SER A 287 8.11 38.91 6.06
N HIS A 288 8.95 38.46 5.13
CA HIS A 288 10.00 39.28 4.54
C HIS A 288 10.04 39.17 3.02
N GLY A 289 9.74 40.28 2.33
CA GLY A 289 9.88 40.40 0.89
C GLY A 289 11.35 40.37 0.44
N ASN A 290 11.54 39.95 -0.83
CA ASN A 290 12.77 39.91 -1.63
C ASN A 290 13.84 38.84 -1.27
N HIS A 291 13.88 37.74 -2.05
CA HIS A 291 14.92 37.44 -3.05
C HIS A 291 14.95 35.96 -3.47
N ASN A 292 15.18 35.75 -4.78
CA ASN A 292 15.72 34.56 -5.49
C ASN A 292 15.22 33.16 -5.10
N HIS A 293 14.42 32.58 -6.01
CA HIS A 293 14.10 31.14 -6.06
C HIS A 293 15.34 30.27 -6.34
N GLN A 294 16.09 29.96 -5.30
CA GLN A 294 16.82 28.68 -5.22
C GLN A 294 15.96 27.72 -4.42
N LYS A 295 15.59 26.58 -5.04
CA LYS A 295 14.96 25.44 -4.36
C LYS A 295 15.94 24.90 -3.30
N HIS A 296 15.98 25.51 -2.12
CA HIS A 296 16.65 24.94 -0.97
C HIS A 296 15.89 23.68 -0.55
N LYS A 297 16.40 22.52 -0.97
CA LYS A 297 16.01 21.23 -0.38
C LYS A 297 16.43 21.29 1.09
N THR A 298 15.46 21.36 2.00
CA THR A 298 15.71 21.22 3.43
C THR A 298 16.51 19.92 3.64
N PRO A 299 17.64 19.96 4.37
CA PRO A 299 18.41 18.74 4.60
C PRO A 299 17.54 17.70 5.32
N PRO A 300 17.65 16.41 4.96
CA PRO A 300 16.86 15.37 5.60
C PRO A 300 17.13 15.37 7.11
N MET A 301 16.06 15.28 7.92
CA MET A 301 16.18 15.23 9.38
C MET A 301 17.12 14.09 9.79
N ARG A 302 18.17 14.43 10.55
CA ARG A 302 19.17 13.46 11.00
C ARG A 302 18.49 12.35 11.81
N GLY A 303 18.58 11.10 11.35
CA GLY A 303 17.98 9.94 12.03
C GLY A 303 16.49 9.69 11.74
N CYS A 304 15.91 10.34 10.74
CA CYS A 304 14.53 10.14 10.28
C CYS A 304 14.46 9.81 8.77
N PRO A 305 14.79 8.58 8.36
CA PRO A 305 14.72 8.17 6.97
C PRO A 305 13.26 8.04 6.50
N LEU A 306 12.97 8.54 5.30
CA LEU A 306 11.63 8.45 4.67
C LEU A 306 11.57 7.45 3.52
N HIS A 307 12.70 7.14 2.89
CA HIS A 307 12.79 6.20 1.78
C HIS A 307 13.45 4.90 2.27
N LEU A 308 12.61 3.98 2.71
CA LEU A 308 13.02 2.74 3.36
C LEU A 308 12.65 1.54 2.49
N ILE A 309 13.62 1.04 1.73
CA ILE A 309 13.47 -0.15 0.89
C ILE A 309 14.61 -1.12 1.11
N ASP A 310 14.28 -2.40 1.16
CA ASP A 310 15.26 -3.47 1.20
C ASP A 310 15.95 -3.68 -0.14
N SER A 311 17.21 -4.10 -0.08
CA SER A 311 18.05 -4.35 -1.27
C SER A 311 18.21 -5.83 -1.60
N CYS A 312 17.87 -6.72 -0.68
CA CYS A 312 18.06 -8.16 -0.87
C CYS A 312 17.04 -8.74 -1.88
N PRO A 313 17.46 -9.65 -2.78
CA PRO A 313 16.68 -9.99 -3.97
C PRO A 313 15.72 -11.18 -3.81
N TRP A 314 15.42 -11.64 -2.59
CA TRP A 314 14.54 -12.80 -2.37
C TRP A 314 13.54 -12.59 -1.23
N PRO A 315 12.36 -13.23 -1.26
CA PRO A 315 11.37 -13.12 -0.19
C PRO A 315 11.92 -13.65 1.14
N HIS A 316 11.59 -12.96 2.23
CA HIS A 316 12.04 -13.28 3.60
C HIS A 316 13.56 -13.18 3.81
N CYS A 317 14.26 -12.41 2.98
CA CYS A 317 15.64 -12.03 3.30
C CYS A 317 15.72 -11.02 4.45
N ASN A 318 14.64 -10.30 4.71
CA ASN A 318 14.54 -9.42 5.87
C ASN A 318 14.17 -10.25 7.12
N PRO A 319 14.96 -10.18 8.20
CA PRO A 319 14.73 -11.00 9.38
C PRO A 319 13.53 -10.57 10.23
N SER A 320 13.06 -9.33 10.04
CA SER A 320 11.87 -8.80 10.72
C SER A 320 10.57 -9.17 10.01
N CYS A 321 10.63 -9.91 8.89
CA CYS A 321 9.43 -10.32 8.18
C CYS A 321 8.45 -11.09 9.09
N PRO A 322 7.14 -10.97 8.85
CA PRO A 322 6.15 -11.70 9.63
C PRO A 322 6.34 -13.21 9.47
N THR A 323 5.83 -13.99 10.43
CA THR A 323 5.88 -15.44 10.35
C THR A 323 5.18 -15.93 9.08
N ILE A 324 5.84 -16.86 8.39
CA ILE A 324 5.36 -17.41 7.13
C ILE A 324 4.22 -18.37 7.44
N ARG A 325 3.13 -18.26 6.70
CA ARG A 325 1.98 -19.15 6.82
C ARG A 325 1.71 -19.79 5.47
N ASP A 326 1.50 -21.10 5.48
CA ASP A 326 1.09 -21.82 4.28
C ASP A 326 -0.28 -21.31 3.81
N GLN A 327 -0.40 -20.98 2.53
CA GLN A 327 -1.59 -20.31 1.98
C GLN A 327 -2.85 -21.20 2.00
N LEU A 328 -2.68 -22.53 2.03
CA LEU A 328 -3.79 -23.48 2.04
C LEU A 328 -4.21 -23.87 3.46
N THR A 329 -3.24 -24.15 4.32
CA THR A 329 -3.44 -24.74 5.64
C THR A 329 -3.39 -23.71 6.77
N GLY A 330 -2.81 -22.53 6.51
CA GLY A 330 -2.59 -21.47 7.51
C GLY A 330 -1.55 -21.83 8.58
N GLN A 331 -0.86 -22.97 8.44
CA GLN A 331 0.16 -23.42 9.38
C GLN A 331 1.42 -22.59 9.26
N GLU A 332 2.06 -22.33 10.40
CA GLU A 332 3.32 -21.58 10.44
C GLU A 332 4.48 -22.42 9.89
N MET A 333 5.36 -21.75 9.15
CA MET A 333 6.55 -22.33 8.56
C MET A 333 7.78 -21.54 8.99
N SER A 334 8.88 -22.25 9.27
CA SER A 334 10.17 -21.59 9.44
C SER A 334 10.66 -21.01 8.10
N VAL A 335 11.47 -19.95 8.18
CA VAL A 335 12.11 -19.33 7.00
C VAL A 335 12.89 -20.36 6.18
N ILE A 336 13.58 -21.30 6.82
CA ILE A 336 14.32 -22.37 6.13
C ILE A 336 13.38 -23.32 5.38
N GLN A 337 12.29 -23.76 6.01
CA GLN A 337 11.30 -24.60 5.34
C GLN A 337 10.69 -23.87 4.14
N PHE A 338 10.33 -22.61 4.31
CA PHE A 338 9.82 -21.79 3.24
C PHE A 338 10.83 -21.63 2.11
N LEU A 339 12.07 -21.22 2.39
CA LEU A 339 13.08 -21.04 1.35
C LEU A 339 13.35 -22.35 0.60
N LYS A 340 13.45 -23.48 1.30
CA LYS A 340 13.54 -24.80 0.64
C LYS A 340 12.32 -25.09 -0.24
N HIS A 341 11.11 -24.75 0.20
CA HIS A 341 9.91 -24.82 -0.64
C HIS A 341 9.98 -23.83 -1.81
N MET A 342 10.66 -22.70 -1.68
CA MET A 342 10.86 -21.75 -2.79
C MET A 342 11.96 -22.17 -3.77
N GLY A 343 12.47 -23.41 -3.68
CA GLY A 343 13.54 -23.89 -4.54
C GLY A 343 14.90 -23.29 -4.19
N PHE A 344 15.04 -22.70 -2.99
CA PHE A 344 16.30 -22.17 -2.50
C PHE A 344 17.28 -23.30 -2.21
N ASP A 345 18.31 -23.39 -3.06
CA ASP A 345 19.46 -24.23 -2.82
C ASP A 345 20.51 -23.43 -2.03
N VAL A 346 20.63 -23.76 -0.74
CA VAL A 346 21.59 -23.14 0.18
C VAL A 346 23.01 -23.22 -0.37
N GLN A 347 23.42 -24.34 -0.97
CA GLN A 347 24.79 -24.49 -1.46
C GLN A 347 25.03 -23.61 -2.69
N LYS A 348 24.11 -23.64 -3.65
CA LYS A 348 24.19 -22.81 -4.86
C LYS A 348 24.19 -21.32 -4.50
N MET A 349 23.36 -20.91 -3.54
CA MET A 349 23.29 -19.51 -3.12
C MET A 349 24.52 -19.07 -2.32
N ALA A 350 25.00 -19.91 -1.41
CA ALA A 350 26.23 -19.66 -0.68
C ALA A 350 27.41 -19.50 -1.64
N GLN A 351 27.49 -20.33 -2.68
CA GLN A 351 28.50 -20.20 -3.73
C GLN A 351 28.36 -18.90 -4.54
N GLN A 352 27.14 -18.51 -4.91
CA GLN A 352 26.88 -17.23 -5.61
C GLN A 352 27.22 -15.99 -4.77
N GLN A 353 27.02 -16.06 -3.46
CA GLN A 353 27.31 -14.99 -2.52
C GLN A 353 28.75 -15.05 -1.97
N GLY A 354 29.57 -16.01 -2.39
CA GLY A 354 30.92 -16.22 -1.86
C GLY A 354 30.95 -16.51 -0.35
N MET A 355 29.90 -17.14 0.17
CA MET A 355 29.68 -17.40 1.59
C MET A 355 29.75 -18.89 1.91
N ASP A 356 30.13 -19.24 3.14
CA ASP A 356 30.00 -20.62 3.64
C ASP A 356 28.51 -21.02 3.80
N PRO A 357 28.07 -22.19 3.29
CA PRO A 357 26.67 -22.64 3.39
C PRO A 357 26.13 -22.72 4.82
N ARG A 358 26.95 -23.10 5.81
CA ARG A 358 26.56 -23.15 7.23
C ARG A 358 26.40 -21.75 7.80
N LYS A 359 27.24 -20.80 7.38
CA LYS A 359 27.09 -19.39 7.74
C LYS A 359 25.78 -18.83 7.17
N LEU A 360 25.49 -19.09 5.89
CA LEU A 360 24.22 -18.70 5.27
C LEU A 360 23.02 -19.33 5.99
N LEU A 361 23.08 -20.62 6.31
CA LEU A 361 22.05 -21.29 7.12
C LEU A 361 21.86 -20.66 8.50
N GLY A 362 22.95 -20.29 9.18
CA GLY A 362 22.89 -19.61 10.48
C GLY A 362 22.24 -18.22 10.40
N MET A 363 22.51 -17.47 9.33
CA MET A 363 21.87 -16.17 9.09
C MET A 363 20.36 -16.34 8.84
N LEU A 364 19.99 -17.36 8.05
CA LEU A 364 18.59 -17.69 7.75
C LEU A 364 17.81 -18.26 8.95
N SER A 365 18.49 -18.91 9.91
CA SER A 365 17.84 -19.43 11.13
C SER A 365 17.70 -18.40 12.24
N ASN A 366 18.64 -17.46 12.33
CA ASN A 366 18.75 -16.54 13.48
C ASN A 366 18.36 -15.10 13.15
N GLY A 367 18.06 -14.79 11.89
CA GLY A 367 17.64 -13.45 11.46
C GLY A 367 18.71 -12.36 11.61
N ASN A 368 20.01 -12.72 11.52
CA ASN A 368 21.14 -11.79 11.62
C ASN A 368 22.10 -11.94 10.45
#